data_AF-A0A2M9P0E7-F1
#
_entry.id   AF-A0A2M9P0E7-F1
#
_cell.length_a   1.000
_cell.length_b   1.000
_cell.length_c   1.000
_cell.angle_alpha   90.00
_cell.angle_beta   90.00
_cell.angle_gamma   90.00
#
_symmetry.space_group_name_H-M   'P 1'
#
loop_
_entity.id
_entity.type
_entity.pdbx_description
1 polymer ?
#
loop_
_entity_poly.entity_id
_entity_poly.type
_entity_poly.pdbx_seq_one_letter_code
_entity_poly.pdbx_strand_id
1 'polypeptide(L)'
;MDSQCDNCKLTFVVTLQEKNHCKGIRESFFTCSHCQTKFFAFITDDYIRQHQNKLKKIYKKGTVNHIDDFNQKIDDIKRKIETRMTELRGKYSDRPPYP
;
A
#
# COMPACT_ATOMS: atom_id res chain seq x y z
N MET A 1 8.05 -11.25 -14.24
CA MET A 1 9.05 -10.44 -13.52
C MET A 1 9.67 -11.33 -12.47
N ASP A 2 10.97 -11.53 -12.57
CA ASP A 2 11.78 -12.27 -11.60
C ASP A 2 12.42 -11.30 -10.60
N SER A 3 12.59 -11.74 -9.36
CA SER A 3 13.27 -10.97 -8.31
C SER A 3 14.04 -11.91 -7.38
N GLN A 4 15.08 -11.40 -6.75
CA GLN A 4 15.87 -12.14 -5.77
C GLN A 4 15.18 -12.13 -4.40
N CYS A 5 15.06 -13.30 -3.77
CA CYS A 5 14.53 -13.41 -2.42
C CYS A 5 15.56 -12.89 -1.40
N ASP A 6 15.17 -11.92 -0.56
CA ASP A 6 16.07 -11.40 0.47
C ASP A 6 16.47 -12.42 1.53
N ASN A 7 15.63 -13.44 1.74
CA ASN A 7 15.86 -14.48 2.74
C ASN A 7 16.78 -15.60 2.23
N CYS A 8 16.43 -16.24 1.11
CA CYS A 8 17.20 -17.39 0.58
C CYS A 8 18.15 -17.06 -0.57
N LYS A 9 18.18 -15.80 -1.03
CA LYS A 9 19.02 -15.27 -2.12
C LYS A 9 18.82 -15.93 -3.49
N LEU A 10 17.80 -16.77 -3.64
CA LEU A 10 17.41 -17.37 -4.90
C LEU A 10 16.42 -16.48 -5.65
N THR A 11 16.57 -16.45 -6.97
CA THR A 11 15.63 -15.78 -7.86
C THR A 11 14.34 -16.58 -7.96
N PHE A 12 13.20 -15.89 -7.87
CA PHE A 12 11.87 -16.48 -8.02
C PHE A 12 10.98 -15.58 -8.87
N VAL A 13 9.94 -16.17 -9.47
CA VAL A 13 8.95 -15.42 -10.23
C VAL A 13 8.03 -14.70 -9.25
N VAL A 14 8.01 -13.37 -9.32
CA VAL A 14 7.15 -12.54 -8.48
C VAL A 14 5.73 -12.61 -9.04
N THR A 15 4.84 -13.26 -8.28
CA THR A 15 3.41 -13.35 -8.60
C THR A 15 2.64 -12.64 -7.49
N LEU A 16 1.93 -11.56 -7.82
CA LEU A 16 1.13 -10.82 -6.86
C LEU A 16 -0.01 -11.70 -6.35
N GLN A 17 -0.06 -11.90 -5.04
CA GLN A 17 -1.12 -12.63 -4.36
C GLN A 17 -1.95 -11.65 -3.54
N GLU A 18 -3.25 -11.90 -3.47
CA GLU A 18 -4.18 -11.11 -2.67
C GLU A 18 -4.84 -11.97 -1.60
N LYS A 19 -4.94 -11.44 -0.39
CA LYS A 19 -5.71 -12.01 0.72
C LYS A 19 -6.78 -11.01 1.12
N ASN A 20 -8.03 -11.42 0.98
CA ASN A 20 -9.16 -10.68 1.54
C ASN A 20 -9.26 -10.99 3.02
N HIS A 21 -9.21 -9.96 3.84
CA HIS A 21 -9.51 -10.00 5.26
C HIS A 21 -10.96 -9.53 5.48
N CYS A 22 -11.50 -9.73 6.68
CA CYS A 22 -12.84 -9.25 7.03
C CYS A 22 -12.94 -7.71 6.87
N LYS A 23 -14.16 -7.20 6.68
CA LYS A 23 -14.47 -5.75 6.60
C LYS A 23 -13.87 -5.04 5.38
N GLY A 24 -13.72 -5.74 4.24
CA GLY A 24 -13.27 -5.13 2.98
C GLY A 24 -11.79 -4.76 2.95
N ILE A 25 -11.00 -5.35 3.84
CA ILE A 25 -9.55 -5.17 3.89
C ILE A 25 -8.90 -6.14 2.89
N ARG A 26 -7.99 -5.64 2.06
CA ARG A 26 -7.25 -6.42 1.08
C ARG A 26 -5.77 -6.25 1.32
N GLU A 27 -5.09 -7.37 1.54
CA GLU A 27 -3.64 -7.44 1.63
C GLU A 27 -3.10 -8.01 0.33
N SER A 28 -2.06 -7.39 -0.19
CA SER A 28 -1.32 -7.86 -1.35
C SER A 28 0.10 -8.20 -0.93
N PHE A 29 0.58 -9.36 -1.36
CA PHE A 29 1.86 -9.91 -0.96
C PHE A 29 2.44 -10.79 -2.07
N PHE A 30 3.71 -11.14 -1.93
CA PHE A 30 4.40 -12.11 -2.77
C PHE A 30 4.95 -13.21 -1.89
N THR A 31 5.05 -14.44 -2.41
CA THR A 31 5.64 -15.55 -1.68
C THR A 31 6.80 -16.11 -2.48
N CYS A 32 7.96 -16.24 -1.87
CA CYS A 32 9.08 -16.92 -2.51
C CYS A 32 8.73 -18.40 -2.72
N SER A 33 8.81 -18.87 -3.97
CA SER A 33 8.53 -20.27 -4.30
C SER A 33 9.50 -21.27 -3.65
N HIS A 34 10.70 -20.81 -3.29
CA HIS A 34 11.77 -21.67 -2.75
C HIS A 34 11.70 -21.81 -1.23
N CYS A 35 11.58 -20.69 -0.51
CA CYS A 35 11.64 -20.69 0.96
C CYS A 35 10.33 -20.26 1.63
N GLN A 36 9.26 -20.05 0.85
CA GLN A 36 7.92 -19.68 1.33
C GLN A 36 7.88 -18.38 2.14
N THR A 37 8.92 -17.56 2.07
CA THR A 37 8.93 -16.25 2.72
C THR A 37 7.92 -15.34 2.06
N LYS A 38 7.00 -14.82 2.87
CA LYS A 38 5.99 -13.84 2.48
C LYS A 38 6.57 -12.43 2.54
N PHE A 39 6.45 -11.70 1.43
CA PHE A 39 6.84 -10.31 1.28
C PHE A 39 5.58 -9.45 1.16
N PHE A 40 5.39 -8.55 2.10
CA PHE A 40 4.27 -7.62 2.08
C PHE A 40 4.45 -6.59 0.96
N ALA A 41 3.44 -6.42 0.11
CA ALA A 41 3.42 -5.40 -0.94
C ALA A 41 2.63 -4.16 -0.49
N PHE A 42 1.33 -4.33 -0.21
CA PHE A 42 0.48 -3.26 0.31
C PHE A 42 -0.75 -3.81 1.01
N ILE A 43 -1.42 -2.97 1.80
CA ILE A 43 -2.73 -3.26 2.38
C ILE A 43 -3.66 -2.08 2.17
N THR A 44 -4.93 -2.36 1.91
CA THR A 44 -5.93 -1.34 1.64
C THR A 44 -7.28 -1.71 2.23
N ASP A 45 -8.11 -0.71 2.50
CA ASP A 45 -9.50 -0.86 2.90
C ASP A 45 -10.37 0.15 2.12
N ASP A 46 -11.67 0.17 2.39
CA ASP A 46 -12.56 1.12 1.72
C ASP A 46 -12.22 2.57 2.06
N TYR A 47 -11.74 2.85 3.28
CA TYR A 47 -11.33 4.19 3.70
C TYR A 47 -10.14 4.68 2.88
N ILE A 48 -9.08 3.88 2.76
CA ILE A 48 -7.89 4.20 1.97
C ILE A 48 -8.28 4.42 0.51
N ARG A 49 -9.07 3.52 -0.07
CA ARG A 49 -9.50 3.61 -1.48
C ARG A 49 -10.31 4.87 -1.76
N GLN A 50 -11.20 5.27 -0.85
CA GLN A 50 -11.95 6.52 -0.96
C GLN A 50 -11.04 7.75 -0.90
N HIS A 51 -10.05 7.77 -0.01
CA HIS A 51 -9.12 8.89 0.14
C HIS A 51 -8.16 9.00 -1.04
N GLN A 52 -7.66 7.87 -1.56
CA GLN A 52 -6.88 7.84 -2.81
C GLN A 52 -7.70 8.38 -4.00
N ASN A 53 -8.99 8.06 -4.07
CA ASN A 53 -9.87 8.60 -5.10
C ASN A 53 -10.12 10.11 -4.95
N LYS A 54 -10.21 10.64 -3.71
CA LYS A 54 -10.26 12.08 -3.47
C LYS A 54 -8.97 12.77 -3.93
N LEU A 55 -7.81 12.18 -3.61
CA LEU A 55 -6.50 12.67 -4.04
C LEU A 55 -6.40 12.76 -5.57
N LYS A 56 -6.80 11.70 -6.29
CA LYS A 56 -6.85 11.68 -7.77
C LYS A 56 -7.75 12.78 -8.33
N LYS A 57 -8.87 13.09 -7.68
CA LYS A 57 -9.77 14.17 -8.10
C LYS A 57 -9.14 15.55 -7.88
N ILE A 58 -8.38 15.75 -6.81
CA ILE A 58 -7.66 17.00 -6.54
C ILE A 58 -6.59 17.24 -7.60
N TYR A 59 -5.74 16.23 -7.87
CA TYR A 59 -4.72 16.35 -8.91
C TYR A 59 -5.29 16.65 -10.31
N LYS A 60 -6.47 16.12 -10.63
CA LYS A 60 -7.16 16.43 -11.90
C LYS A 60 -7.74 17.86 -11.97
N LYS A 61 -7.98 18.50 -10.83
CA LYS A 61 -8.66 19.81 -10.73
C LYS A 61 -7.70 20.98 -10.44
N GLY A 62 -6.42 20.71 -10.21
CA GLY A 62 -5.45 21.75 -9.85
C GLY A 62 -5.34 22.84 -10.92
N THR A 63 -5.83 24.03 -10.59
CA THR A 63 -5.60 25.27 -11.34
C THR A 63 -4.58 26.14 -10.58
N VAL A 64 -3.77 26.90 -11.32
CA VAL A 64 -2.62 27.68 -10.79
C VAL A 64 -3.01 28.68 -9.70
N ASN A 65 -4.28 29.09 -9.63
CA ASN A 65 -4.74 30.16 -8.73
C ASN A 65 -5.03 29.71 -7.27
N HIS A 66 -4.98 28.41 -6.95
CA HIS A 66 -5.26 27.89 -5.59
C HIS A 66 -4.27 26.82 -5.13
N ILE A 67 -3.01 26.92 -5.57
CA ILE A 67 -1.98 25.89 -5.35
C ILE A 67 -1.80 25.56 -3.85
N ASP A 68 -1.76 26.57 -2.98
CA ASP A 68 -1.52 26.34 -1.54
C ASP A 68 -2.68 25.60 -0.87
N ASP A 69 -3.93 25.97 -1.15
CA ASP A 69 -5.11 25.26 -0.65
C ASP A 69 -5.16 23.81 -1.15
N PHE A 70 -4.73 23.57 -2.39
CA PHE A 70 -4.64 22.22 -2.94
C PHE A 70 -3.54 21.40 -2.28
N ASN A 71 -2.36 21.99 -2.06
CA ASN A 71 -1.24 21.33 -1.39
C ASN A 71 -1.61 20.93 0.03
N GLN A 72 -2.24 21.81 0.81
CA GLN A 72 -2.69 21.49 2.16
C GLN A 72 -3.70 20.33 2.19
N LYS A 73 -4.65 20.30 1.24
CA LYS A 73 -5.62 19.19 1.11
C LYS A 73 -4.96 17.89 0.67
N ILE A 74 -3.96 17.96 -0.21
CA ILE A 74 -3.16 16.80 -0.63
C ILE A 74 -2.45 16.20 0.57
N ASP A 75 -1.77 17.03 1.36
CA ASP A 75 -0.99 16.57 2.50
C ASP A 75 -1.86 15.97 3.59
N ASP A 76 -3.02 16.58 3.89
CA ASP A 76 -3.96 16.01 4.85
C ASP A 76 -4.50 14.64 4.40
N ILE A 77 -4.84 14.48 3.11
CA ILE A 77 -5.32 13.22 2.56
C ILE A 77 -4.21 12.16 2.56
N LYS A 78 -2.98 12.53 2.20
CA LYS A 78 -1.81 11.62 2.26
C LYS A 78 -1.59 11.13 3.68
N ARG A 79 -1.54 12.04 4.66
CA ARG A 79 -1.39 11.70 6.08
C ARG A 79 -2.46 10.72 6.55
N LYS A 80 -3.74 10.95 6.20
CA LYS A 80 -4.84 10.04 6.52
C LYS A 80 -4.67 8.64 5.92
N ILE A 81 -4.21 8.56 4.67
CA ILE A 81 -3.93 7.29 4.00
C ILE A 81 -2.78 6.56 4.70
N GLU A 82 -1.68 7.26 4.99
CA GLU A 82 -0.47 6.70 5.61
C GLU A 82 -0.74 6.20 7.04
N THR A 83 -1.45 6.99 7.85
CA THR A 83 -1.86 6.57 9.20
C THR A 83 -2.69 5.28 9.11
N ARG A 84 -3.68 5.24 8.22
CA ARG A 84 -4.55 4.07 8.09
C ARG A 84 -3.81 2.84 7.55
N MET A 85 -2.93 3.00 6.56
CA MET A 85 -2.11 1.90 6.06
C MET A 85 -1.19 1.35 7.16
N THR A 86 -0.60 2.22 7.98
CA THR A 86 0.26 1.81 9.09
C THR A 86 -0.51 1.01 10.13
N GLU A 87 -1.72 1.45 10.51
CA GLU A 87 -2.61 0.70 11.42
C GLU A 87 -2.95 -0.68 10.87
N LEU A 88 -3.32 -0.77 9.59
CA LEU A 88 -3.67 -2.04 8.95
C LEU A 88 -2.44 -2.94 8.85
N ARG A 89 -1.28 -2.40 8.49
CA ARG A 89 -0.03 -3.16 8.45
C ARG A 89 0.28 -3.75 9.82
N GLY A 90 0.20 -2.97 10.90
CA GLY A 90 0.44 -3.47 12.26
C GLY A 90 -0.52 -4.58 12.69
N LYS A 91 -1.73 -4.63 12.14
CA LYS A 91 -2.75 -5.64 12.49
C LYS A 91 -2.68 -6.92 11.65
N TYR A 92 -2.22 -6.82 10.41
CA TYR A 92 -2.33 -7.90 9.42
C TYR A 92 -1.00 -8.33 8.81
N SER A 93 0.09 -7.57 9.00
CA SER A 93 1.43 -7.94 8.56
C SER A 93 2.09 -8.83 9.60
N ASP A 94 2.44 -10.06 9.20
CA ASP A 94 3.16 -11.04 10.04
C ASP A 94 4.63 -10.63 10.32
N ARG A 95 5.14 -9.52 9.77
CA ARG A 95 6.51 -9.01 10.01
C ARG A 95 6.60 -7.46 10.10
N PRO A 96 7.58 -6.94 10.88
CA PRO A 96 7.86 -5.50 11.00
C PRO A 96 8.36 -4.89 9.67
N PRO A 97 8.36 -3.55 9.54
CA PRO A 97 8.77 -2.89 8.32
C PRO A 97 10.23 -3.22 7.99
N TYR A 98 10.47 -3.75 6.78
CA TYR A 98 11.82 -3.67 6.21
C TYR A 98 12.18 -2.19 6.04
N PRO A 99 13.44 -1.81 6.34
CA PRO A 99 13.93 -0.45 6.26
C PRO A 99 13.85 0.14 4.85
#